data_AF-A0A7Y5VFN4-F1
#
_entry.id   AF-A0A7Y5VFN4-F1
#
_cell.length_a   1.000
_cell.length_b   1.000
_cell.length_c   1.000
_cell.angle_alpha   90.00
_cell.angle_beta   90.00
_cell.angle_gamma   90.00
#
_symmetry.space_group_name_H-M   'P 1'
#
loop_
_entity.id
_entity.type
_entity.pdbx_description
1 polymer ?
#
loop_
_entity_poly.entity_id
_entity_poly.type
_entity_poly.pdbx_seq_one_letter_code
_entity_poly.pdbx_strand_id
1 'polypeptide(L)' 'MTADQRIRNQIKDKIEQLPSEKLADVLDFLASIDDPEKHIRGILSFAGSWQDLDQEVVNDLTIDLHKNRMVSNREIEVE' A
#
# COMPACT_ATOMS: atom_id res chain seq x y z
N MET A 1 19.62 3.30 -28.18
CA MET A 1 18.89 4.19 -27.26
C MET A 1 18.01 3.32 -26.39
N THR A 2 18.32 3.24 -25.10
CA THR A 2 17.59 2.42 -24.13
C THR A 2 16.15 2.95 -23.97
N ALA A 3 15.21 2.05 -23.64
CA ALA A 3 13.79 2.39 -23.48
C ALA A 3 13.58 3.56 -22.49
N ASP A 4 14.35 3.58 -21.40
CA ASP A 4 14.37 4.66 -20.42
C ASP A 4 14.66 6.03 -21.00
N GLN A 5 15.60 6.14 -21.93
CA GLN A 5 15.97 7.41 -22.55
C GLN A 5 14.85 7.95 -23.43
N ARG A 6 14.06 7.07 -24.07
CA ARG A 6 12.87 7.47 -24.82
C ARG A 6 11.79 8.02 -23.90
N ILE A 7 11.55 7.34 -22.77
CA ILE A 7 10.54 7.77 -21.78
C ILE A 7 10.94 9.12 -21.17
N ARG A 8 12.22 9.29 -20.81
CA ARG A 8 12.73 10.54 -20.23
C ARG A 8 12.57 11.72 -21.20
N ASN A 9 12.86 11.50 -22.49
CA ASN A 9 12.68 12.53 -23.52
C ASN A 9 11.20 12.86 -23.74
N GLN A 10 10.31 11.85 -23.78
CA GLN A 10 8.87 12.09 -23.91
C GLN A 10 8.28 12.89 -22.75
N ILE A 11 8.75 12.64 -21.52
CA ILE A 11 8.34 13.41 -20.35
C ILE A 11 8.80 14.87 -20.49
N LYS A 12 10.04 15.09 -20.91
CA LYS A 12 10.60 16.43 -21.11
C LYS A 12 9.82 17.21 -22.17
N ASP A 13 9.56 16.61 -23.33
CA ASP A 13 8.83 17.24 -24.43
C ASP A 13 7.40 17.63 -23.99
N LYS A 14 6.75 16.80 -23.17
CA LYS A 14 5.41 17.10 -22.64
C LYS A 14 5.42 18.22 -21.60
N ILE A 15 6.46 18.32 -20.77
CA ILE A 15 6.62 19.39 -19.80
C ILE A 15 6.89 20.73 -20.50
N GLU A 16 7.70 20.75 -21.56
CA GLU A 16 7.98 21.96 -22.32
C GLU A 16 6.74 22.50 -23.07
N GLN A 17 5.80 21.63 -23.42
CA GLN A 17 4.54 22.02 -24.09
C GLN A 17 3.42 22.42 -23.11
N LEU A 18 3.62 22.27 -21.80
CA LEU A 18 2.60 22.60 -20.81
C LEU A 18 2.49 24.12 -20.58
N PRO A 19 1.27 24.65 -20.36
CA PRO A 19 1.08 26.03 -19.95
C PRO A 19 1.76 26.31 -18.61
N SER A 20 2.29 27.52 -18.42
CA SER A 20 2.99 27.92 -17.18
C SER A 20 2.15 27.73 -15.92
N GLU A 21 0.84 27.91 -16.03
CA GLU A 21 -0.13 27.69 -14.94
C GLU A 21 -0.17 26.25 -14.44
N LYS A 22 0.14 25.28 -15.31
CA LYS A 22 0.16 23.85 -15.00
C LYS A 22 1.52 23.32 -14.59
N LEU A 23 2.59 24.11 -14.77
CA LEU A 23 3.92 23.74 -14.30
C LEU A 23 3.98 23.66 -12.77
N ALA A 24 3.23 24.52 -12.06
CA ALA A 24 3.11 24.46 -10.60
C ALA A 24 2.47 23.14 -10.15
N ASP A 25 1.33 22.76 -10.75
CA ASP A 25 0.65 21.49 -10.47
C ASP A 25 1.56 20.27 -10.70
N VAL A 26 2.37 20.30 -11.77
CA VAL A 26 3.31 19.22 -12.09
C VAL A 26 4.46 19.17 -11.08
N LEU A 27 4.96 20.32 -10.64
CA LEU A 27 6.02 20.40 -9.63
C LEU A 27 5.55 19.85 -8.28
N ASP A 28 4.33 20.21 -7.86
CA ASP A 28 3.70 19.67 -6.65
C ASP A 28 3.47 18.15 -6.75
N PHE A 29 3.03 17.68 -7.91
CA PHE A 29 2.86 16.24 -8.15
C PHE A 29 4.18 15.47 -8.06
N LEU A 30 5.25 15.99 -8.67
CA LEU A 30 6.59 15.38 -8.57
C LEU A 30 7.08 15.34 -7.12
N ALA A 31 6.88 16.43 -6.36
CA ALA A 31 7.19 16.46 -4.93
C ALA A 31 6.40 15.41 -4.13
N SER A 32 5.15 15.11 -4.54
CA SER A 32 4.33 14.07 -3.90
C SER A 32 4.74 12.63 -4.24
N ILE A 33 5.47 12.43 -5.35
CA ILE A 33 6.01 11.12 -5.75
C ILE A 33 7.32 10.85 -5.04
N ASP A 34 8.14 11.89 -4.84
CA ASP A 34 9.44 11.78 -4.17
C ASP A 34 9.33 11.64 -2.65
N ASP A 35 8.13 11.69 -2.06
CA ASP A 35 7.92 11.50 -0.62
C ASP A 35 8.14 10.03 -0.22
N PRO A 36 9.34 9.67 0.28
CA PRO A 36 9.65 8.30 0.68
C PRO A 36 8.87 7.94 1.96
N GLU A 37 8.42 8.94 2.72
CA GLU A 37 7.62 8.72 3.90
C GLU A 37 6.24 8.20 3.54
N LYS A 38 5.68 8.49 2.37
CA LYS A 38 4.31 8.07 2.02
C LYS A 38 4.16 6.55 1.97
N HIS A 39 5.15 5.86 1.43
CA HIS A 39 5.20 4.39 1.42
C HIS A 39 5.45 3.84 2.84
N ILE A 40 6.38 4.45 3.57
CA ILE A 40 6.71 4.04 4.94
C ILE A 40 5.53 4.27 5.89
N ARG A 41 4.77 5.35 5.71
CA ARG A 41 3.61 5.74 6.54
C ARG A 41 2.45 4.75 6.39
N GLY A 42 2.27 4.14 5.22
CA GLY A 42 1.31 3.05 5.01
C GLY A 42 1.72 1.73 5.66
N ILE A 43 3.02 1.44 5.77
CA ILE A 43 3.52 0.27 6.51
C ILE A 43 3.45 0.52 8.02
N LEU A 44 3.84 1.72 8.45
CA LEU A 44 3.84 2.12 9.86
C LEU A 44 2.44 2.38 10.41
N SER A 45 1.42 2.62 9.59
CA SER A 45 0.03 2.77 10.08
C SER A 45 -0.51 1.51 10.76
N PHE A 46 0.09 0.35 10.50
CA PHE A 46 -0.25 -0.91 11.15
C PHE A 46 0.70 -1.26 12.32
N ALA A 47 1.76 -0.47 12.52
CA ALA A 47 2.70 -0.71 13.61
C ALA A 47 2.01 -0.44 14.95
N GLY A 48 2.01 -1.44 15.84
CA GLY A 48 1.36 -1.34 17.15
C GLY A 48 -0.14 -1.63 17.16
N SER A 49 -0.81 -1.83 16.01
CA SER A 49 -2.25 -2.16 15.97
C SER A 49 -2.60 -3.49 16.65
N TRP A 50 -1.61 -4.31 16.98
CA TRP A 50 -1.75 -5.62 17.63
C TRP A 50 -1.22 -5.61 19.07
N GLN A 51 -0.69 -4.47 19.55
CA GLN A 51 -0.02 -4.39 20.85
C GLN A 51 -1.00 -4.48 22.03
N ASP A 52 -2.24 -4.03 21.83
CA ASP A 52 -3.31 -4.06 22.84
C ASP A 52 -4.22 -5.30 22.71
N LEU A 53 -3.88 -6.24 21.81
CA LEU A 53 -4.62 -7.49 21.68
C LEU A 53 -4.17 -8.47 22.75
N ASP A 54 -5.15 -9.05 23.46
CA ASP A 54 -4.88 -10.12 24.40
C ASP A 54 -4.25 -11.32 23.70
N GLN A 55 -3.30 -11.97 24.37
CA GLN A 55 -2.59 -13.11 23.81
C GLN A 55 -3.53 -14.25 23.41
N GLU A 56 -4.66 -14.41 24.12
CA GLU A 56 -5.71 -15.38 23.76
C GLU A 56 -6.32 -15.06 22.40
N VAL A 57 -6.65 -13.80 22.12
CA VAL A 57 -7.18 -13.36 20.83
C VAL A 57 -6.16 -13.57 19.71
N VAL A 58 -4.88 -13.28 19.98
CA VAL A 58 -3.81 -13.54 19.02
C VAL A 58 -3.70 -15.04 18.73
N ASN A 59 -3.79 -15.89 19.75
CA ASN A 59 -3.72 -17.35 19.59
C ASN A 59 -4.92 -17.89 18.80
N ASP A 60 -6.12 -17.40 19.07
CA ASP A 60 -7.34 -17.77 18.32
C ASP A 60 -7.25 -17.39 16.84
N LEU A 61 -6.66 -16.23 16.54
CA LEU A 61 -6.48 -15.73 15.18
C LEU A 61 -5.27 -16.35 14.46
N THR A 62 -4.37 -17.04 15.16
CA THR A 62 -3.13 -17.59 14.58
C THR A 62 -2.98 -19.09 14.84
N ILE A 63 -2.66 -19.47 16.07
CA ILE A 63 -2.31 -20.83 16.49
C ILE A 63 -3.52 -21.76 16.37
N ASP A 64 -4.66 -21.38 16.92
CA ASP A 64 -5.85 -22.23 17.02
C ASP A 64 -6.83 -22.04 15.86
N LEU A 65 -6.51 -21.12 14.93
CA LEU A 65 -7.31 -20.81 13.75
C LEU A 65 -7.70 -22.06 12.93
N HIS A 66 -6.75 -22.97 12.74
CA HIS A 66 -6.98 -24.20 11.98
C HIS A 66 -7.99 -25.13 12.67
N LYS A 67 -7.93 -25.25 14.00
CA LYS A 67 -8.87 -26.05 14.79
C LYS A 67 -10.27 -25.44 14.74
N ASN A 68 -10.35 -24.12 14.91
CA ASN A 68 -11.61 -23.37 14.89
C ASN A 68 -12.31 -23.48 13.52
N ARG A 69 -11.55 -23.46 12.42
CA ARG A 69 -12.08 -23.69 11.06
C ARG A 69 -12.64 -25.09 10.85
N MET A 70 -12.01 -26.11 11.44
CA MET A 70 -12.50 -27.50 11.34
C MET A 70 -13.80 -27.72 12.12
N VAL A 71 -13.96 -27.03 13.26
CA VAL A 71 -15.20 -27.07 14.05
C VAL A 71 -16.34 -26.39 13.30
N SER A 72 -16.10 -25.17 12.79
CA SER A 72 -17.11 -24.41 12.03
C SER A 72 -17.57 -25.15 10.76
N ASN A 73 -16.66 -25.79 10.01
CA ASN A 73 -17.06 -26.58 8.84
C ASN A 73 -17.91 -27.81 9.20
N ARG A 74 -17.69 -28.43 10.37
CA ARG A 74 -18.51 -29.56 10.82
C ARG A 74 -19.91 -29.15 11.26
N GLU A 75 -20.10 -27.91 11.71
CA GLU A 75 -21.41 -27.38 12.08
C GLU A 75 -22.25 -27.00 10.85
N ILE A 76 -21.62 -26.62 9.74
CA ILE A 76 -22.30 -26.28 8.48
C ILE A 76 -22.81 -27.54 7.73
N GLU A 77 -22.19 -28.71 7.93
CA GLU A 77 -22.60 -29.97 7.29
C GLU A 77 -23.78 -30.69 7.99
N VAL A 78 -24.25 -30.19 9.15
CA VAL A 78 -25.31 -30.83 9.96
C VAL A 78 -26.69 -30.20 9.74
N GLU A 79 -26.85 -29.32 8.75
CA GLU A 79 -28.13 -28.72 8.34
C GLU A 79 -28.68 -29.31 7.04
#